data_AF-A0A5C6KJE8-F1
#
_entry.id   AF-A0A5C6KJE8-F1
#
_cell.length_a   1.000
_cell.length_b   1.000
_cell.length_c   1.000
_cell.angle_alpha   90.00
_cell.angle_beta   90.00
_cell.angle_gamma   90.00
#
_symmetry.space_group_name_H-M   'P 1'
#
loop_
_entity.id
_entity.type
_entity.pdbx_description
1 polymer ?
#
loop_
_entity_poly.entity_id
_entity_poly.type
_entity_poly.pdbx_seq_one_letter_code
_entity_poly.pdbx_strand_id
1 'polypeptide(L)'
;MAIEFTPSTKESEEARILKLKEDAVEAGIKAKEILNSIGIKYIIRLYNEGGCIKFYKGSKCIMMAGLLTGTNELTANFSLYYNATKLKDRKRFKTVEENDFLTDILLNLYSQLQ
;
A
#
# COMPACT_ATOMS: atom_id res chain seq x y z
N MET A 1 36.34 33.67 6.65
CA MET A 1 35.61 33.21 5.45
C MET A 1 34.74 32.04 5.89
N ALA A 2 33.49 32.32 6.28
CA ALA A 2 32.54 31.28 6.61
C ALA A 2 32.04 30.72 5.27
N ILE A 3 32.40 29.47 4.95
CA ILE A 3 31.82 28.78 3.82
C ILE A 3 30.45 28.34 4.31
N GLU A 4 29.41 29.11 3.96
CA GLU A 4 28.04 28.64 4.08
C GLU A 4 27.88 27.46 3.13
N PHE A 5 28.01 26.25 3.68
CA PHE A 5 27.61 25.02 3.01
C PHE A 5 26.10 25.07 2.81
N THR A 6 25.68 25.66 1.70
CA THR A 6 24.36 25.40 1.14
C THR A 6 24.44 24.03 0.50
N PRO A 7 23.83 22.97 1.08
CA PRO A 7 23.79 21.69 0.40
C PRO A 7 23.11 21.94 -0.94
N SER A 8 23.69 21.42 -2.03
CA SER A 8 23.08 21.60 -3.33
C SER A 8 21.66 21.04 -3.28
N THR A 9 20.70 21.69 -3.92
CA THR A 9 19.29 21.27 -3.90
C THR A 9 19.11 19.79 -4.29
N LYS A 10 20.03 19.24 -5.10
CA LYS A 10 20.10 17.83 -5.51
C LYS A 10 20.53 16.89 -4.37
N GLU A 11 21.54 17.23 -3.59
CA GLU A 11 21.97 16.42 -2.42
C GLU A 11 20.86 16.37 -1.35
N SER A 12 20.12 17.47 -1.19
CA SER A 12 18.93 17.51 -0.33
C SER A 12 17.79 16.62 -0.86
N GLU A 13 17.59 16.58 -2.18
CA GLU A 13 16.53 15.78 -2.79
C GLU A 13 16.81 14.28 -2.73
N GLU A 14 18.04 13.86 -3.02
CA GLU A 14 18.46 12.47 -2.89
C GLU A 14 18.35 11.96 -1.45
N ALA A 15 18.75 12.79 -0.47
CA ALA A 15 18.58 12.47 0.95
C ALA A 15 17.10 12.32 1.34
N ARG A 16 16.22 13.15 0.78
CA ARG A 16 14.76 13.06 1.02
C ARG A 16 14.16 11.81 0.39
N ILE A 17 14.59 11.44 -0.82
CA ILE A 17 14.17 10.20 -1.48
C ILE A 17 14.65 8.98 -0.70
N LEU A 18 15.89 8.99 -0.21
CA LEU A 18 16.42 7.90 0.61
C LEU A 18 15.57 7.73 1.89
N LYS A 19 15.32 8.83 2.60
CA LYS A 19 14.48 8.82 3.81
C LYS A 19 13.07 8.29 3.52
N LEU A 20 12.44 8.73 2.42
CA LEU A 20 11.12 8.22 2.04
C LEU A 20 11.10 6.72 1.77
N LYS A 21 12.18 6.16 1.22
CA LYS A 21 12.30 4.70 1.03
C LYS A 21 12.43 3.98 2.36
N GLU A 22 13.23 4.50 3.29
CA GLU A 22 13.37 3.95 4.64
C GLU A 22 12.03 3.97 5.40
N ASP A 23 11.36 5.12 5.39
CA ASP A 23 10.03 5.31 6.01
C ASP A 23 9.00 4.34 5.40
N ALA A 24 9.05 4.10 4.09
CA ALA A 24 8.17 3.15 3.42
C ALA A 24 8.44 1.70 3.85
N VAL A 25 9.70 1.32 4.06
CA VAL A 25 10.05 -0.01 4.58
C VAL A 25 9.55 -0.17 6.01
N GLU A 26 9.79 0.83 6.88
CA GLU A 26 9.34 0.81 8.27
C GLU A 26 7.81 0.73 8.37
N ALA A 27 7.08 1.49 7.54
CA ALA A 27 5.64 1.41 7.45
C ALA A 27 5.17 -0.01 7.10
N GLY A 28 5.84 -0.67 6.15
CA GLY A 28 5.55 -2.05 5.76
C GLY A 28 5.74 -3.05 6.90
N ILE A 29 6.80 -2.90 7.70
CA ILE A 29 7.06 -3.74 8.89
C ILE A 29 5.97 -3.53 9.93
N LYS A 30 5.69 -2.29 10.32
CA LYS A 30 4.65 -1.97 11.31
C LYS A 30 3.27 -2.45 10.86
N ALA A 31 2.96 -2.36 9.57
CA ALA A 31 1.70 -2.84 9.04
C ALA A 31 1.56 -4.36 9.21
N LYS A 32 2.62 -5.13 8.91
CA LYS A 32 2.63 -6.59 9.10
C LYS A 32 2.43 -6.95 10.56
N GLU A 33 3.11 -6.27 11.49
CA GLU A 33 2.95 -6.50 12.93
C GLU A 33 1.50 -6.25 13.39
N ILE A 34 0.91 -5.13 12.98
CA ILE A 34 -0.48 -4.80 13.32
C ILE A 34 -1.42 -5.86 12.77
N LEU A 35 -1.34 -6.20 11.48
CA LEU A 35 -2.23 -7.15 10.83
C LEU A 35 -2.11 -8.56 11.44
N ASN A 36 -0.88 -9.00 11.74
CA ASN A 36 -0.63 -10.26 12.43
C ASN A 36 -1.27 -10.28 13.83
N SER A 37 -1.17 -9.18 14.59
CA SER A 37 -1.73 -9.10 15.94
C SER A 37 -3.27 -9.24 15.99
N ILE A 38 -3.96 -8.90 14.90
CA ILE A 38 -5.42 -8.98 14.78
C ILE A 38 -5.91 -10.13 13.89
N GLY A 39 -4.98 -11.00 13.45
CA GLY A 39 -5.25 -12.19 12.64
C GLY A 39 -5.76 -11.89 11.24
N ILE A 40 -5.27 -10.82 10.62
CA ILE A 40 -5.62 -10.41 9.25
C ILE A 40 -4.46 -10.74 8.31
N LYS A 41 -4.78 -11.43 7.22
CA LYS A 41 -3.85 -11.63 6.09
C LYS A 41 -4.13 -10.59 5.02
N TYR A 42 -3.16 -10.32 4.15
CA TYR A 42 -3.37 -9.40 3.04
C TYR A 42 -2.67 -9.88 1.77
N ILE A 43 -3.18 -9.44 0.62
CA ILE A 43 -2.60 -9.65 -0.69
C ILE A 43 -2.54 -8.29 -1.39
N ILE A 44 -1.36 -7.92 -1.89
CA ILE A 44 -1.19 -6.74 -2.74
C ILE A 44 -1.07 -7.22 -4.18
N ARG A 45 -1.85 -6.61 -5.08
CA ARG A 45 -1.69 -6.78 -6.53
C ARG A 45 -1.41 -5.41 -7.13
N LEU A 46 -0.40 -5.33 -7.99
CA LEU A 46 -0.03 -4.13 -8.72
C LEU A 46 -0.25 -4.38 -10.22
N TYR A 47 -0.74 -3.36 -10.90
CA TYR A 47 -1.03 -3.32 -12.33
C TYR A 47 -0.45 -2.02 -12.92
N ASN A 48 -0.32 -1.94 -14.25
CA ASN A 48 0.18 -0.72 -14.89
C ASN A 48 -0.66 0.51 -14.54
N GLU A 49 -1.98 0.35 -14.44
CA GLU A 49 -2.91 1.43 -14.13
C GLU A 49 -3.16 1.64 -12.62
N GLY A 50 -2.50 0.89 -11.73
CA GLY A 50 -2.65 1.04 -10.28
C GLY A 50 -2.51 -0.27 -9.52
N GLY A 51 -3.45 -0.57 -8.62
CA GLY A 51 -3.39 -1.82 -7.87
C GLY A 51 -4.48 -1.95 -6.83
N CYS A 52 -4.41 -3.00 -6.03
CA CYS A 52 -5.26 -3.15 -4.88
C CYS A 52 -4.59 -3.92 -3.75
N ILE A 53 -5.07 -3.68 -2.53
CA ILE A 53 -4.77 -4.47 -1.34
C ILE A 53 -6.07 -5.12 -0.88
N LYS A 54 -6.09 -6.46 -0.85
CA LYS A 54 -7.19 -7.24 -0.27
C LYS A 54 -6.80 -7.71 1.13
N PHE A 55 -7.70 -7.56 2.09
CA PHE A 55 -7.50 -7.96 3.48
C PHE A 55 -8.48 -9.08 3.86
N TYR A 56 -7.97 -10.12 4.52
CA TYR A 56 -8.69 -11.34 4.81
C TYR A 56 -8.67 -11.67 6.30
N LYS A 57 -9.82 -12.10 6.82
CA LYS A 57 -9.92 -12.72 8.15
C LYS A 57 -10.43 -14.15 7.97
N GLY A 58 -9.55 -15.13 8.24
CA GLY A 58 -9.77 -16.50 7.79
C GLY A 58 -9.78 -16.56 6.26
N SER A 59 -10.82 -17.17 5.68
CA SER A 59 -11.03 -17.24 4.22
C SER A 59 -11.86 -16.10 3.64
N LYS A 60 -12.33 -15.15 4.47
CA LYS A 60 -13.25 -14.09 4.03
C LYS A 60 -12.51 -12.79 3.81
N CYS A 61 -12.69 -12.19 2.62
CA CYS A 61 -12.29 -10.81 2.39
C CYS A 61 -13.14 -9.86 3.23
N ILE A 62 -12.50 -8.92 3.90
CA ILE A 62 -13.14 -7.97 4.83
C ILE A 62 -12.92 -6.51 4.42
N MET A 63 -11.99 -6.29 3.49
CA MET A 63 -11.69 -4.97 2.95
C MET A 63 -10.88 -5.10 1.66
N MET A 64 -11.19 -4.24 0.70
CA MET A 64 -10.37 -3.98 -0.48
C MET A 64 -10.02 -2.49 -0.50
N ALA A 65 -8.74 -2.18 -0.71
CA ALA A 65 -8.26 -0.81 -0.87
C ALA A 65 -7.66 -0.67 -2.27
N GLY A 66 -8.07 0.34 -3.03
CA GLY A 66 -7.44 0.68 -4.31
C GLY A 66 -6.09 1.35 -4.12
N LEU A 67 -5.18 1.12 -5.06
CA LEU A 67 -3.89 1.79 -5.18
C LEU A 67 -3.88 2.61 -6.46
N LEU A 68 -3.30 3.80 -6.40
CA LEU A 68 -3.23 4.74 -7.53
C LEU A 68 -2.26 4.25 -8.60
N THR A 69 -2.46 4.70 -9.84
CA THR A 69 -1.51 4.52 -10.94
C THR A 69 -0.10 4.98 -10.54
N GLY A 70 0.93 4.20 -10.89
CA GLY A 70 2.32 4.48 -10.50
C GLY A 70 2.70 4.01 -9.09
N THR A 71 1.79 3.38 -8.33
CA THR A 71 2.14 2.73 -7.07
C THR A 71 3.08 1.55 -7.32
N ASN A 72 4.23 1.56 -6.66
CA ASN A 72 5.19 0.45 -6.63
C ASN A 72 5.16 -0.27 -5.27
N GLU A 73 5.95 -1.33 -5.13
CA GLU A 73 6.00 -2.15 -3.91
C GLU A 73 6.33 -1.35 -2.64
N LEU A 74 7.25 -0.38 -2.73
CA LEU A 74 7.64 0.48 -1.63
C LEU A 74 6.50 1.40 -1.21
N THR A 75 5.94 2.17 -2.16
CA THR A 75 4.87 3.14 -1.89
C THR A 75 3.56 2.46 -1.47
N ALA A 76 3.33 1.20 -1.87
CA ALA A 76 2.21 0.40 -1.39
C ALA A 76 2.25 0.17 0.13
N ASN A 77 3.42 0.19 0.76
CA ASN A 77 3.56 -0.01 2.20
C ASN A 77 2.90 1.11 3.03
N PHE A 78 2.91 2.36 2.54
CA PHE A 78 2.20 3.44 3.21
C PHE A 78 0.69 3.19 3.23
N SER A 79 0.13 2.77 2.09
CA SER A 79 -1.27 2.38 1.99
C SER A 79 -1.59 1.16 2.84
N LEU A 80 -0.70 0.16 2.88
CA LEU A 80 -0.85 -1.00 3.74
C LEU A 80 -0.90 -0.61 5.21
N TYR A 81 0.03 0.24 5.67
CA TYR A 81 0.09 0.72 7.05
C TYR A 81 -1.14 1.52 7.44
N TYR A 82 -1.57 2.46 6.59
CA TYR A 82 -2.77 3.26 6.82
C TYR A 82 -4.04 2.40 6.95
N ASN A 83 -4.17 1.35 6.14
CA ASN A 83 -5.32 0.46 6.23
C ASN A 83 -5.20 -0.52 7.42
N ALA A 84 -3.99 -0.94 7.78
CA ALA A 84 -3.74 -1.77 8.96
C ALA A 84 -4.15 -1.07 10.25
N THR A 85 -3.78 0.21 10.42
CA THR A 85 -4.18 1.00 11.60
C THR A 85 -5.70 1.16 11.66
N LYS A 86 -6.36 1.48 10.53
CA LYS A 86 -7.83 1.49 10.46
C LYS A 86 -8.46 0.18 10.86
N LEU A 87 -7.91 -0.95 10.43
CA LEU A 87 -8.44 -2.29 10.72
C LEU A 87 -8.25 -2.66 12.20
N LYS A 88 -7.14 -2.24 12.81
CA LYS A 88 -6.85 -2.44 14.24
C LYS A 88 -7.96 -1.87 15.13
N ASP A 89 -8.47 -0.69 14.78
CA ASP A 89 -9.47 0.02 15.58
C ASP A 89 -10.91 -0.47 15.31
N ARG A 90 -11.12 -1.43 14.39
CA ARG A 90 -12.46 -1.95 14.09
C ARG A 90 -12.94 -2.95 15.13
N LYS A 91 -14.12 -2.67 15.71
CA LYS A 91 -14.82 -3.59 16.63
C LYS A 91 -15.38 -4.84 15.93
N ARG A 92 -15.78 -4.72 14.66
CA ARG A 92 -16.39 -5.80 13.87
C ARG A 92 -15.93 -5.70 12.41
N PHE A 93 -15.78 -6.86 11.77
CA PHE A 93 -15.46 -6.96 10.35
C PHE A 93 -16.72 -7.40 9.58
N LYS A 94 -17.07 -6.67 8.53
CA LYS A 94 -18.06 -7.12 7.55
C LYS A 94 -17.32 -7.82 6.42
N THR A 95 -17.91 -8.87 5.87
CA THR A 95 -17.38 -9.50 4.65
C THR A 95 -17.66 -8.58 3.47
N VAL A 96 -16.65 -8.43 2.63
CA VAL A 96 -16.79 -7.79 1.32
C VAL A 96 -17.00 -8.92 0.32
N GLU A 97 -18.05 -8.84 -0.48
CA GLU A 97 -18.21 -9.78 -1.60
C GLU A 97 -17.08 -9.52 -2.61
N GLU A 98 -16.24 -10.53 -2.76
CA GLU A 98 -15.25 -10.60 -3.81
C GLU A 98 -15.96 -10.89 -5.12
N ASN A 99 -16.35 -9.84 -5.83
CA ASN A 99 -16.70 -9.98 -7.24
C ASN A 99 -15.41 -10.05 -8.07
N ASP A 100 -14.54 -11.01 -7.72
CA ASP A 100 -13.21 -11.20 -8.30
C ASP A 100 -13.32 -11.44 -9.80
N PHE A 101 -14.37 -12.14 -10.24
CA PHE A 101 -14.69 -12.33 -11.65
C PHE A 101 -14.95 -11.01 -12.39
N LEU A 102 -15.80 -10.14 -11.86
CA LEU A 102 -16.06 -8.82 -12.46
C LEU A 102 -14.82 -7.92 -12.37
N THR A 103 -14.06 -8.00 -11.28
CA THR A 103 -12.85 -7.19 -11.09
C THR A 103 -11.76 -7.60 -12.08
N ASP A 104 -11.53 -8.90 -12.27
CA ASP A 104 -10.55 -9.43 -13.22
C ASP A 104 -11.00 -9.19 -14.68
N ILE A 105 -12.31 -9.28 -14.99
CA ILE A 105 -12.85 -8.91 -16.30
C ILE A 105 -12.64 -7.44 -16.59
N LEU A 106 -12.99 -6.55 -15.64
CA LEU A 106 -12.84 -5.12 -15.81
C LEU A 106 -11.36 -4.75 -15.99
N LEU A 107 -10.46 -5.27 -15.16
CA LEU A 107 -9.02 -5.03 -15.29
C LEU A 107 -8.46 -5.53 -16.64
N ASN A 108 -8.90 -6.69 -17.12
CA ASN A 108 -8.49 -7.21 -18.43
C ASN A 108 -9.02 -6.31 -19.57
N LEU A 109 -10.30 -5.93 -19.53
CA LEU A 109 -10.88 -5.02 -20.53
C LEU A 109 -10.18 -3.65 -20.56
N TYR A 110 -9.87 -3.07 -19.40
CA TYR A 110 -9.11 -1.82 -19.32
C TYR A 110 -7.72 -1.95 -19.96
N SER A 111 -7.01 -3.07 -19.70
CA SER A 111 -5.68 -3.31 -20.29
C SER A 111 -5.68 -3.49 -21.82
N GLN A 112 -6.82 -3.82 -22.42
CA GLN A 112 -6.97 -3.99 -23.88
C GLN A 112 -7.38 -2.71 -24.61
N LEU A 113 -7.76 -1.67 -23.87
CA LEU A 113 -8.18 -0.37 -24.43
C LEU A 113 -7.03 0.64 -24.54
N GLN A 114 -5.83 0.28 -24.08
CA GLN A 114 -4.57 1.01 -24.29
C GLN A 114 -3.78 0.43 -25.46
#